data_AF-A0A352GPX4-F1
#
_entry.id   AF-A0A352GPX4-F1
#
_cell.length_a   1.000
_cell.length_b   1.000
_cell.length_c   1.000
_cell.angle_alpha   90.00
_cell.angle_beta   90.00
_cell.angle_gamma   90.00
#
_symmetry.space_group_name_H-M   'P 1'
#
loop_
_entity.id
_entity.type
_entity.pdbx_description
1 polymer ?
#
loop_
_entity_poly.entity_id
_entity_poly.type
_entity_poly.pdbx_seq_one_letter_code
_entity_poly.pdbx_strand_id
1 'polypeptide(L)'
;MTKPRKPTLADLRQQIDDIDEQLHDLIMQRTQVVENVREIKKGESVKIRPAREAEIIYRLMENHKGPFPRRELTRIWRELIVATLSFEGPFSVAVMVPENQTGYWDMTRDQYGSFTPMRRFTTSARVVEAVQRQEYTLGVLPLPRNA
;
A
#
# COMPACT_ATOMS: atom_id res chain seq x y z
N MET A 1 9.12 44.72 -25.58
CA MET A 1 8.84 43.36 -25.06
C MET A 1 8.93 43.39 -23.55
N THR A 2 7.80 43.30 -22.85
CA THR A 2 7.72 43.31 -21.38
C THR A 2 8.18 41.97 -20.82
N LYS A 3 9.11 41.98 -19.84
CA LYS A 3 9.57 40.76 -19.15
C LYS A 3 8.38 40.06 -18.48
N PRO A 4 8.28 38.72 -18.53
CA PRO A 4 7.23 38.00 -17.82
C PRO A 4 7.33 38.27 -16.32
N ARG A 5 6.19 38.56 -15.69
CA ARG A 5 6.09 38.81 -14.25
C ARG A 5 6.37 37.50 -13.50
N LYS A 6 7.15 37.57 -12.42
CA LYS A 6 7.36 36.41 -11.53
C LYS A 6 6.01 35.93 -10.96
N PRO A 7 5.77 34.62 -10.87
CA PRO A 7 4.58 34.08 -10.24
C PRO A 7 4.45 34.58 -8.80
N THR A 8 3.23 34.89 -8.37
CA THR A 8 2.92 35.13 -6.96
C THR A 8 2.70 33.80 -6.23
N LEU A 9 2.66 33.87 -4.90
CA LEU A 9 2.24 32.73 -4.09
C LEU A 9 0.84 32.22 -4.46
N ALA A 10 -0.09 33.12 -4.81
CA ALA A 10 -1.44 32.74 -5.23
C ALA A 10 -1.40 31.98 -6.56
N ASP A 11 -0.63 32.47 -7.53
CA ASP A 11 -0.46 31.80 -8.84
C ASP A 11 0.14 30.39 -8.68
N LEU A 12 1.05 30.19 -7.72
CA LEU A 12 1.66 28.89 -7.45
C LEU A 12 0.75 27.94 -6.67
N ARG A 13 -0.09 28.46 -5.77
CA ARG A 13 -1.09 27.65 -5.07
C ARG A 13 -2.16 27.14 -6.02
N GLN A 14 -2.64 28.00 -6.91
CA GLN A 14 -3.58 27.56 -7.95
C GLN A 14 -2.99 26.44 -8.82
N GLN A 15 -1.71 26.54 -9.18
CA GLN A 15 -1.03 25.46 -9.91
C GLN A 15 -0.96 24.15 -9.11
N ILE A 16 -0.81 24.20 -7.79
CA ILE A 16 -0.84 23.00 -6.93
C ILE A 16 -2.25 22.42 -6.92
N ASP A 17 -3.28 23.25 -6.73
CA ASP A 17 -4.68 22.82 -6.72
C ASP A 17 -5.07 22.14 -8.04
N ASP A 18 -4.68 22.72 -9.18
CA ASP A 18 -4.91 22.16 -10.52
C ASP A 18 -4.17 20.81 -10.71
N ILE A 19 -2.99 20.64 -10.11
CA ILE A 19 -2.24 19.37 -10.14
C ILE A 19 -2.93 18.33 -9.25
N ASP A 20 -3.37 18.72 -8.06
CA ASP A 20 -4.02 17.84 -7.10
C ASP A 20 -5.36 17.32 -7.63
N GLU A 21 -6.13 18.15 -8.34
CA GLU A 21 -7.33 17.71 -9.07
C GLU A 21 -7.01 16.65 -10.11
N GLN A 22 -5.98 16.86 -10.93
CA GLN A 22 -5.53 15.87 -11.91
C GLN A 22 -5.04 14.58 -11.25
N LEU A 23 -4.33 14.65 -10.13
CA LEU A 23 -3.90 13.49 -9.37
C LEU A 23 -5.10 12.70 -8.85
N HIS A 24 -6.11 13.38 -8.31
CA HIS A 24 -7.33 12.76 -7.85
C HIS A 24 -8.05 12.01 -8.98
N ASP A 25 -8.21 12.66 -10.13
CA ASP A 25 -8.84 12.05 -11.30
C ASP A 25 -8.08 10.82 -11.80
N LEU A 26 -6.75 10.88 -11.82
CA LEU A 26 -5.91 9.73 -12.18
C LEU A 26 -6.04 8.57 -11.17
N ILE A 27 -6.20 8.87 -9.88
CA ILE A 27 -6.45 7.84 -8.86
C ILE A 27 -7.82 7.19 -9.06
N MET A 28 -8.86 7.98 -9.39
CA MET A 28 -10.20 7.44 -9.70
C MET A 28 -10.18 6.56 -10.95
N GLN A 29 -9.54 7.03 -12.03
CA GLN A 29 -9.37 6.25 -13.26
C GLN A 29 -8.60 4.94 -13.00
N ARG A 30 -7.51 5.00 -12.24
CA ARG A 30 -6.76 3.80 -11.84
C ARG A 30 -7.65 2.83 -11.06
N THR A 31 -8.46 3.34 -10.14
CA THR A 31 -9.39 2.54 -9.35
C THR A 31 -10.38 1.80 -10.23
N GLN A 32 -10.99 2.48 -11.21
CA GLN A 32 -11.92 1.86 -12.16
C GLN A 32 -11.28 0.71 -12.96
N VAL A 33 -10.01 0.89 -13.38
CA VAL A 33 -9.26 -0.18 -14.07
C VAL A 33 -9.04 -1.37 -13.14
N VAL A 34 -8.70 -1.13 -11.86
CA VAL A 34 -8.52 -2.21 -10.88
C VAL A 34 -9.82 -2.99 -10.67
N GLU A 35 -10.97 -2.32 -10.59
CA GLU A 35 -12.28 -2.99 -10.52
C GLU A 35 -12.51 -3.93 -11.71
N ASN A 36 -12.21 -3.48 -12.93
CA ASN A 36 -12.32 -4.34 -14.12
C ASN A 36 -11.38 -5.56 -14.05
N VAL A 37 -10.16 -5.39 -13.53
CA VAL A 37 -9.23 -6.52 -13.31
C VAL A 37 -9.80 -7.52 -12.31
N ARG A 38 -10.49 -7.06 -11.27
CA ARG A 38 -11.12 -7.94 -10.26
C ARG A 38 -12.26 -8.74 -10.83
N GLU A 39 -13.09 -8.12 -11.68
CA GLU A 39 -14.18 -8.81 -12.37
C GLU A 39 -13.68 -10.00 -13.18
N ILE A 40 -12.53 -9.84 -13.86
CA ILE A 40 -11.88 -10.92 -14.62
C ILE A 40 -11.34 -12.01 -13.69
N LYS A 41 -10.84 -11.65 -12.50
CA LYS A 41 -10.23 -12.57 -11.53
C LYS A 41 -11.23 -13.22 -10.56
N LYS A 42 -12.53 -13.05 -10.80
CA LYS A 42 -13.57 -13.66 -9.96
C LYS A 42 -13.34 -15.16 -9.82
N GLY A 43 -13.19 -15.62 -8.58
CA GLY A 43 -12.97 -17.03 -8.23
C GLY A 43 -11.55 -17.40 -7.80
N GLU A 44 -10.57 -16.51 -7.92
CA GLU A 44 -9.23 -16.76 -7.36
C GLU A 44 -9.25 -16.69 -5.81
N SER A 45 -8.68 -17.70 -5.15
CA SER A 45 -8.62 -17.77 -3.68
C SER A 45 -7.59 -16.83 -3.06
N VAL A 46 -6.52 -16.53 -3.80
CA VAL A 46 -5.43 -15.64 -3.34
C VAL A 46 -5.56 -14.30 -4.05
N LYS A 47 -5.83 -13.27 -3.26
CA LYS A 47 -6.10 -11.89 -3.70
C LYS A 47 -4.84 -11.04 -3.86
N ILE A 48 -3.83 -11.31 -3.03
CA ILE A 48 -2.54 -10.59 -3.07
C ILE A 48 -1.64 -11.19 -4.17
N ARG A 49 -0.90 -10.32 -4.87
CA ARG A 49 0.10 -10.72 -5.86
C ARG A 49 1.43 -9.99 -5.56
N PRO A 50 2.21 -10.44 -4.56
CA PRO A 50 3.39 -9.71 -4.09
C PRO A 50 4.41 -9.41 -5.20
N ALA A 51 4.60 -10.35 -6.14
CA ALA A 51 5.48 -10.16 -7.29
C ALA A 51 5.03 -8.98 -8.18
N ARG A 52 3.72 -8.86 -8.43
CA ARG A 52 3.17 -7.76 -9.24
C ARG A 52 3.32 -6.42 -8.54
N GLU A 53 3.13 -6.39 -7.22
CA GLU A 53 3.31 -5.18 -6.43
C GLU A 53 4.77 -4.72 -6.43
N ALA A 54 5.71 -5.67 -6.26
CA ALA A 54 7.14 -5.38 -6.32
C ALA A 54 7.54 -4.80 -7.68
N GLU A 55 7.05 -5.39 -8.78
CA GLU A 55 7.28 -4.89 -10.14
C GLU A 55 6.81 -3.44 -10.33
N ILE A 56 5.63 -3.09 -9.79
CA ILE A 56 5.11 -1.71 -9.83
C ILE A 56 6.06 -0.76 -9.12
N ILE A 57 6.51 -1.11 -7.90
CA ILE A 57 7.42 -0.28 -7.11
C ILE A 57 8.78 -0.15 -7.80
N TYR A 58 9.36 -1.24 -8.32
CA TYR A 58 10.64 -1.20 -9.03
C TYR A 58 10.58 -0.28 -10.24
N ARG A 59 9.54 -0.39 -11.07
CA ARG A 59 9.35 0.48 -12.23
C ARG A 59 9.22 1.96 -11.82
N LEU A 60 8.57 2.27 -10.69
CA LEU A 60 8.52 3.65 -10.19
C LEU A 60 9.90 4.14 -9.78
N MET A 61 10.68 3.30 -9.10
CA MET A 61 12.04 3.66 -8.67
C MET A 61 12.98 3.86 -9.85
N GLU A 62 12.90 3.03 -10.88
CA GLU A 62 13.69 3.18 -12.10
C GLU A 62 13.39 4.49 -12.84
N ASN A 63 12.11 4.87 -12.91
CA ASN A 63 11.68 6.07 -13.62
C ASN A 63 11.74 7.36 -12.78
N HIS A 64 11.98 7.25 -11.48
CA HIS A 64 11.91 8.37 -10.56
C HIS A 64 13.01 9.41 -10.83
N LYS A 65 12.59 10.66 -11.03
CA LYS A 65 13.43 11.84 -11.27
C LYS A 65 12.92 13.01 -10.43
N GLY A 66 13.81 13.92 -10.08
CA GLY A 66 13.47 15.12 -9.32
C GLY A 66 13.65 14.96 -7.81
N PRO A 67 13.19 15.94 -7.02
CA PRO A 67 13.55 16.08 -5.61
C PRO A 67 12.63 15.32 -4.65
N PHE A 68 11.52 14.75 -5.13
CA PHE A 68 10.56 14.08 -4.24
C PHE A 68 11.18 12.82 -3.63
N PRO A 69 11.14 12.60 -2.31
CA PRO A 69 11.87 11.49 -1.71
C PRO A 69 11.23 10.12 -2.03
N ARG A 70 12.09 9.16 -2.41
CA ARG A 70 11.71 7.83 -2.92
C ARG A 70 10.92 6.98 -1.93
N ARG A 71 11.23 7.12 -0.64
CA ARG A 71 10.57 6.37 0.43
C ARG A 71 9.09 6.75 0.52
N GLU A 72 8.80 8.04 0.50
CA GLU A 72 7.46 8.61 0.55
C GLU A 72 6.69 8.25 -0.73
N LEU A 73 7.34 8.24 -1.89
CA LEU A 73 6.72 7.81 -3.14
C LEU A 73 6.28 6.34 -3.08
N THR A 74 7.17 5.50 -2.58
CA THR A 74 6.89 4.07 -2.37
C THR A 74 5.72 3.89 -1.41
N ARG A 75 5.67 4.69 -0.33
CA ARG A 75 4.59 4.63 0.65
C ARG A 75 3.24 5.01 0.03
N ILE A 76 3.18 6.09 -0.75
CA ILE A 76 1.96 6.51 -1.46
C ILE A 76 1.44 5.36 -2.33
N TRP A 77 2.33 4.74 -3.13
CA TRP A 77 1.91 3.63 -3.99
C TRP A 77 1.50 2.37 -3.23
N ARG A 78 2.13 2.07 -2.09
CA ARG A 78 1.71 0.97 -1.20
C ARG A 78 0.29 1.21 -0.68
N GLU A 79 -0.02 2.41 -0.20
CA GLU A 79 -1.37 2.75 0.25
C GLU A 79 -2.39 2.64 -0.89
N LEU A 80 -2.06 3.10 -2.11
CA LEU A 80 -2.94 2.95 -3.29
C LEU A 80 -3.20 1.47 -3.64
N ILE A 81 -2.19 0.61 -3.55
CA ILE A 81 -2.32 -0.82 -3.80
C ILE A 81 -3.26 -1.44 -2.75
N VAL A 82 -2.96 -1.21 -1.46
CA VAL A 82 -3.72 -1.78 -0.33
C VAL A 82 -5.16 -1.28 -0.30
N ALA A 83 -5.39 0.01 -0.53
CA ALA A 83 -6.73 0.57 -0.61
C ALA A 83 -7.56 -0.19 -1.65
N THR A 84 -6.97 -0.48 -2.80
CA THR A 84 -7.59 -1.30 -3.84
C THR A 84 -7.52 -2.81 -3.62
N LEU A 85 -6.97 -3.32 -2.51
CA LEU A 85 -7.18 -4.71 -2.08
C LEU A 85 -8.45 -4.82 -1.22
N SER A 86 -8.77 -3.76 -0.46
CA SER A 86 -9.91 -3.75 0.45
C SER A 86 -11.25 -4.03 -0.23
N PHE A 87 -11.45 -3.60 -1.48
CA PHE A 87 -12.71 -3.93 -2.17
C PHE A 87 -12.82 -5.41 -2.54
N GLU A 88 -11.76 -6.23 -2.44
CA GLU A 88 -11.83 -7.66 -2.82
C GLU A 88 -12.48 -8.47 -1.69
N GLY A 89 -12.71 -7.85 -0.53
CA GLY A 89 -13.31 -8.45 0.66
C GLY A 89 -12.57 -8.02 1.92
N PRO A 90 -13.03 -8.45 3.11
CA PRO A 90 -12.36 -8.13 4.36
C PRO A 90 -10.91 -8.61 4.31
N PHE A 91 -9.98 -7.65 4.34
CA PHE A 91 -8.55 -7.89 4.40
C PHE A 91 -8.07 -7.55 5.82
N SER A 92 -7.48 -8.52 6.52
CA SER A 92 -6.97 -8.33 7.87
C SER A 92 -5.69 -9.12 8.11
N VAL A 93 -4.86 -8.62 9.02
CA VAL A 93 -3.53 -9.17 9.27
C VAL A 93 -3.34 -9.55 10.75
N ALA A 94 -3.01 -10.81 10.99
CA ALA A 94 -2.53 -11.30 12.28
C ALA A 94 -1.00 -11.15 12.33
N VAL A 95 -0.48 -10.42 13.31
CA VAL A 95 0.96 -10.15 13.43
C VAL A 95 1.49 -10.76 14.71
N MET A 96 2.44 -11.67 14.60
CA MET A 96 3.21 -12.10 15.76
C MET A 96 4.27 -11.04 16.06
N VAL A 97 4.16 -10.42 17.24
CA VAL A 97 5.08 -9.38 17.70
C VAL A 97 5.79 -9.90 18.94
N PRO A 98 7.07 -10.30 18.85
CA PRO A 98 7.85 -10.67 20.02
C PRO A 98 7.96 -9.48 20.98
N GLU A 99 8.00 -9.74 22.29
CA GLU A 99 8.03 -8.70 23.34
C GLU A 99 9.15 -7.66 23.14
N ASN A 100 10.27 -8.07 22.54
CA ASN A 100 11.43 -7.23 22.30
C ASN A 100 11.65 -6.84 20.81
N GLN A 101 10.69 -7.15 19.92
CA GLN A 101 10.81 -6.87 18.48
C GLN A 101 9.52 -6.23 17.95
N THR A 102 9.25 -5.01 18.41
CA THR A 102 8.07 -4.22 18.00
C THR A 102 8.06 -3.88 16.51
N GLY A 103 9.24 -3.89 15.85
CA GLY A 103 9.39 -3.55 14.44
C GLY A 103 8.54 -4.39 13.48
N TYR A 104 8.14 -5.61 13.83
CA TYR A 104 7.21 -6.39 12.99
C TYR A 104 5.86 -5.70 12.83
N TRP A 105 5.39 -4.96 13.82
CA TRP A 105 4.16 -4.21 13.72
C TRP A 105 4.28 -3.09 12.67
N ASP A 106 5.35 -2.31 12.75
CA ASP A 106 5.58 -1.17 11.86
C ASP A 106 5.86 -1.65 10.43
N MET A 107 6.69 -2.69 10.25
CA MET A 107 6.91 -3.31 8.96
C MET A 107 5.62 -3.86 8.33
N THR A 108 4.75 -4.46 9.14
CA THR A 108 3.45 -4.94 8.66
C THR A 108 2.58 -3.76 8.22
N ARG A 109 2.51 -2.69 9.02
CA ARG A 109 1.78 -1.47 8.69
C ARG A 109 2.33 -0.78 7.44
N ASP A 110 3.63 -0.85 7.20
CA ASP A 110 4.29 -0.28 6.02
C ASP A 110 3.97 -1.08 4.75
N GLN A 111 3.89 -2.40 4.87
CA GLN A 111 3.61 -3.30 3.75
C GLN A 111 2.12 -3.36 3.40
N TYR A 112 1.26 -3.41 4.42
CA TYR A 112 -0.17 -3.67 4.27
C TYR A 112 -1.03 -2.46 4.58
N GLY A 113 -0.45 -1.27 4.62
CA GLY A 113 -1.15 0.00 4.72
C GLY A 113 -1.64 0.35 6.12
N SER A 114 -1.95 1.64 6.27
CA SER A 114 -2.23 2.26 7.56
C SER A 114 -3.62 1.94 8.14
N PHE A 115 -4.59 1.63 7.27
CA PHE A 115 -5.99 1.39 7.61
C PHE A 115 -6.38 -0.10 7.67
N THR A 116 -5.47 -1.01 7.33
CA THR A 116 -5.76 -2.44 7.39
C THR A 116 -5.96 -2.88 8.84
N PRO A 117 -7.07 -3.58 9.18
CA PRO A 117 -7.25 -4.17 10.49
C PRO A 117 -6.10 -5.14 10.82
N MET A 118 -5.35 -4.84 11.89
CA MET A 118 -4.27 -5.70 12.36
C MET A 118 -4.45 -6.07 13.82
N ARG A 119 -4.09 -7.31 14.19
CA ARG A 119 -4.07 -7.75 15.58
C ARG A 119 -2.72 -8.33 15.96
N ARG A 120 -2.25 -8.00 17.17
CA ARG A 120 -1.04 -8.57 17.75
C ARG A 120 -1.31 -9.93 18.37
N PHE A 121 -0.38 -10.84 18.14
CA PHE A 121 -0.30 -12.17 18.74
C PHE A 121 1.07 -12.37 19.36
N THR A 122 1.13 -13.22 20.38
CA THR A 122 2.36 -13.51 21.14
C THR A 122 3.09 -14.76 20.66
N THR A 123 2.45 -15.63 19.87
CA THR A 123 3.05 -16.87 19.36
C THR A 123 2.70 -17.12 17.90
N SER A 124 3.63 -17.74 17.16
CA SER A 124 3.42 -18.08 15.75
C SER A 124 2.27 -19.07 15.57
N ALA A 125 2.13 -20.04 16.48
CA ALA A 125 1.05 -21.04 16.45
C ALA A 125 -0.34 -20.39 16.44
N ARG A 126 -0.56 -19.35 17.25
CA ARG A 126 -1.84 -18.65 17.29
C ARG A 126 -2.13 -17.85 16.02
N VAL A 127 -1.10 -17.27 15.39
CA VAL A 127 -1.27 -16.60 14.09
C VAL A 127 -1.67 -17.63 13.02
N VAL A 128 -1.00 -18.78 12.98
CA VAL A 128 -1.33 -19.87 12.04
C VAL A 128 -2.75 -20.37 12.27
N GLU A 129 -3.14 -20.63 13.51
CA GLU A 129 -4.51 -21.05 13.87
C GLU A 129 -5.56 -20.02 13.42
N ALA A 130 -5.32 -18.73 13.68
CA ALA A 130 -6.25 -17.66 13.31
C ALA A 130 -6.42 -17.52 11.79
N VAL A 131 -5.35 -17.70 11.01
CA VAL A 131 -5.42 -17.71 9.54
C VAL A 131 -6.09 -18.99 9.03
N GLN A 132 -5.77 -20.16 9.59
CA GLN A 132 -6.40 -21.43 9.22
C GLN A 132 -7.92 -21.43 9.47
N ARG A 133 -8.36 -20.79 10.55
CA ARG A 133 -9.79 -20.59 10.86
C ARG A 133 -10.45 -19.46 10.06
N GLN A 134 -9.71 -18.82 9.15
CA GLN A 134 -10.18 -17.68 8.36
C GLN A 134 -10.63 -16.48 9.19
N GLU A 135 -10.16 -16.34 10.44
CA GLU A 135 -10.39 -15.16 11.28
C GLU A 135 -9.57 -13.96 10.78
N TYR A 136 -8.42 -14.24 10.14
CA TYR A 136 -7.56 -13.26 9.48
C TYR A 136 -7.16 -13.70 8.09
N THR A 137 -7.01 -12.75 7.18
CA THR A 137 -6.65 -13.03 5.78
C THR A 137 -5.18 -13.40 5.62
N LEU A 138 -4.29 -12.79 6.43
CA LEU A 138 -2.85 -12.97 6.31
C LEU A 138 -2.19 -13.03 7.69
N GLY A 139 -1.15 -13.86 7.81
CA GLY A 139 -0.31 -13.97 9.00
C GLY A 139 1.10 -13.44 8.74
N VAL A 140 1.63 -12.60 9.63
CA VAL A 140 3.03 -12.18 9.66
C VAL A 140 3.73 -12.83 10.84
N LEU A 141 4.80 -13.55 10.53
CA LEU A 141 5.61 -14.29 11.49
C LEU A 141 7.06 -13.82 11.41
N PRO A 142 7.80 -13.76 12.54
CA PRO A 142 9.24 -13.69 12.53
C PRO A 142 9.86 -14.84 11.72
N LEU A 143 11.05 -14.59 11.18
CA LEU A 143 11.82 -15.66 10.56
C LEU A 143 12.01 -16.82 11.56
N PRO A 144 11.78 -18.08 11.13
CA PRO A 144 11.99 -19.22 12.00
C PRO A 144 13.46 -19.23 12.44
N ARG A 145 13.68 -19.31 13.76
CA ARG A 145 15.04 -19.23 14.32
C ARG A 145 15.84 -20.53 14.17
N ASN A 146 15.22 -21.62 13.72
CA ASN A 146 15.86 -22.91 13.47
C ASN A 146 15.34 -23.51 12.15
N ALA A 147 16.26 -23.80 11.22
CA ALA A 147 16.11 -24.82 10.18
C ALA A 147 16.98 -26.01 10.57
#